data_AF-A0A4R8DYT9-F1
#
_entry.id   AF-A0A4R8DYT9-F1
#
_cell.length_a   1.000
_cell.length_b   1.000
_cell.length_c   1.000
_cell.angle_alpha   90.00
_cell.angle_beta   90.00
_cell.angle_gamma   90.00
#
_symmetry.space_group_name_H-M   'P 1'
#
loop_
_entity.id
_entity.type
_entity.pdbx_description
1 polymer ?
#
loop_
_entity_poly.entity_id
_entity_poly.type
_entity_poly.pdbx_seq_one_letter_code
_entity_poly.pdbx_strand_id
1 'polypeptide(L)'
;MTEPIVFEHADVQVRVDRGIFELFQRRNVVACYRTPLEWVRVHVQIRRRAMLLHFSHIQDPDEPIYGRLMSSVYSLATVEIPMADEPVYRAFFAELAQLSGRPID
;
A
#
# COMPACT_ATOMS: atom_id res chain seq x y z
N MET A 1 -6.08 -24.00 3.43
CA MET A 1 -5.18 -23.11 2.67
C MET A 1 -6.01 -21.89 2.33
N THR A 2 -5.65 -20.72 2.83
CA THR A 2 -6.34 -19.47 2.49
C THR A 2 -6.01 -19.11 1.05
N GLU A 3 -7.02 -18.67 0.28
CA GLU A 3 -6.79 -18.14 -1.05
C GLU A 3 -6.00 -16.83 -0.98
N PRO A 4 -5.15 -16.54 -1.99
CA PRO A 4 -4.42 -15.28 -2.03
C PRO A 4 -5.41 -14.12 -2.20
N ILE A 5 -5.19 -13.04 -1.46
CA ILE A 5 -5.94 -11.80 -1.66
C ILE A 5 -5.33 -11.09 -2.86
N VAL A 6 -6.17 -10.76 -3.82
CA VAL A 6 -5.75 -10.05 -5.03
C VAL A 6 -6.59 -8.79 -5.17
N PHE A 7 -5.90 -7.65 -5.25
CA PHE A 7 -6.50 -6.37 -5.57
C PHE A 7 -5.98 -5.93 -6.94
N GLU A 8 -6.90 -5.62 -7.85
CA GLU A 8 -6.60 -5.09 -9.17
C GLU A 8 -7.37 -3.81 -9.40
N HIS A 9 -6.65 -2.72 -9.65
CA HIS A 9 -7.25 -1.45 -9.99
C HIS A 9 -6.36 -0.67 -10.95
N ALA A 10 -6.92 -0.27 -12.09
CA ALA A 10 -6.21 0.37 -13.19
C ALA A 10 -4.93 -0.40 -13.57
N ASP A 11 -3.74 0.21 -13.38
CA ASP A 11 -2.43 -0.36 -13.70
C ASP A 11 -1.72 -0.99 -12.49
N VAL A 12 -2.42 -1.13 -11.35
CA VAL A 12 -1.88 -1.66 -10.11
C VAL A 12 -2.50 -3.01 -9.79
N GLN A 13 -1.65 -3.96 -9.41
CA GLN A 13 -2.08 -5.19 -8.79
C GLN A 13 -1.32 -5.37 -7.46
N VAL A 14 -2.05 -5.68 -6.40
CA VAL A 14 -1.49 -6.13 -5.14
C VAL A 14 -1.89 -7.58 -4.91
N ARG A 15 -0.94 -8.39 -4.44
CA ARG A 15 -1.19 -9.75 -3.99
C ARG A 15 -0.73 -9.91 -2.55
N VAL A 16 -1.53 -10.59 -1.75
CA VAL A 16 -1.15 -11.05 -0.42
C VAL A 16 -1.35 -12.56 -0.34
N ASP A 17 -0.25 -13.29 -0.24
CA ASP A 17 -0.26 -14.74 -0.10
C ASP A 17 0.69 -15.17 1.02
N ARG A 18 0.20 -16.01 1.93
CA ARG A 18 0.97 -16.54 3.08
C ARG A 18 1.76 -15.46 3.86
N GLY A 19 1.13 -14.30 4.06
CA GLY A 19 1.74 -13.17 4.78
C GLY A 19 2.77 -12.38 3.97
N ILE A 20 2.91 -12.63 2.68
CA ILE A 20 3.79 -11.87 1.78
C ILE A 20 2.96 -10.91 0.97
N PHE A 21 3.33 -9.63 0.99
CA PHE A 21 2.77 -8.56 0.18
C PHE A 21 3.60 -8.35 -1.07
N GLU A 22 2.95 -8.30 -2.23
CA GLU A 22 3.57 -8.04 -3.52
C GLU A 22 2.79 -6.94 -4.26
N LEU A 23 3.51 -5.91 -4.71
CA LEU A 23 2.98 -4.82 -5.54
C LEU A 23 3.56 -4.91 -6.95
N PHE A 24 2.67 -4.97 -7.91
CA PHE A 24 2.94 -4.95 -9.34
C PHE A 24 2.32 -3.71 -9.98
N GLN A 25 3.06 -3.07 -10.87
CA GLN A 25 2.59 -1.94 -11.68
C GLN A 25 2.76 -2.31 -13.16
N ARG A 26 1.77 -2.05 -14.02
CA ARG A 26 1.87 -2.33 -15.46
C ARG A 26 2.75 -1.33 -16.20
N ARG A 27 2.95 -0.14 -15.64
CA ARG A 27 3.74 0.97 -16.21
C ARG A 27 4.73 1.50 -15.17
N ASN A 28 5.80 2.15 -15.63
CA ASN A 28 6.83 2.77 -14.77
C ASN A 28 7.50 1.81 -13.77
N VAL A 29 7.77 0.57 -14.18
CA VAL A 29 8.38 -0.45 -13.34
C VAL A 29 9.88 -0.21 -13.21
N VAL A 30 10.34 0.25 -12.04
CA VAL A 30 11.76 0.27 -11.68
C VAL A 30 12.13 -0.99 -10.88
N ALA A 31 11.21 -1.50 -10.04
CA ALA A 31 11.33 -2.77 -9.32
C ALA A 31 9.95 -3.26 -8.84
N CYS A 32 9.79 -4.57 -8.63
CA CYS A 32 8.65 -5.13 -7.88
C CYS A 32 8.90 -4.92 -6.38
N TYR A 33 7.89 -4.45 -5.64
CA TYR A 33 7.98 -4.33 -4.19
C TYR A 33 7.38 -5.59 -3.54
N ARG A 34 8.21 -6.30 -2.78
CA ARG A 34 7.85 -7.54 -2.09
C ARG A 34 8.40 -7.55 -0.69
N THR A 35 7.54 -7.77 0.30
CA THR A 35 7.91 -7.75 1.72
C THR A 35 6.87 -8.52 2.55
N PRO A 36 7.15 -8.95 3.79
CA PRO A 36 6.10 -9.42 4.70
C PRO A 36 5.00 -8.36 4.91
N LEU A 37 3.73 -8.78 4.91
CA LEU A 37 2.58 -7.89 5.13
C LEU A 37 2.72 -7.09 6.43
N GLU A 38 3.20 -7.74 7.49
CA GLU A 38 3.44 -7.11 8.79
C GLU A 38 4.38 -5.89 8.69
N TRP A 39 5.28 -5.85 7.71
CA TRP A 39 6.24 -4.76 7.55
C TRP A 39 5.72 -3.63 6.67
N VAL A 40 4.62 -3.83 5.93
CA VAL A 40 4.14 -2.86 4.94
C VAL A 40 3.67 -1.58 5.64
N ARG A 41 4.10 -0.44 5.12
CA ARG A 41 3.51 0.86 5.46
C ARG A 41 3.24 1.64 4.18
N VAL A 42 2.07 2.25 4.11
CA VAL A 42 1.62 3.05 2.96
C VAL A 42 1.30 4.45 3.44
N HIS A 43 2.09 5.41 2.98
CA HIS A 43 1.81 6.82 3.22
C HIS A 43 1.26 7.51 1.99
N VAL A 44 0.26 8.35 2.22
CA VAL A 44 -0.45 9.07 1.20
C VAL A 44 0.05 10.51 1.13
N GLN A 45 0.61 10.89 -0.01
CA GLN A 45 0.93 12.29 -0.31
C GLN A 45 -0.07 12.83 -1.33
N ILE A 46 -0.82 13.87 -0.96
CA ILE A 46 -1.75 14.55 -1.87
C ILE A 46 -0.97 15.52 -2.77
N ARG A 47 -1.24 15.47 -4.08
CA ARG A 47 -0.82 16.46 -5.07
C ARG A 47 -2.05 17.11 -5.71
N ARG A 48 -1.85 18.13 -6.55
CA ARG A 48 -2.95 18.93 -7.14
C ARG A 48 -4.02 18.12 -7.90
N ARG A 49 -3.66 17.02 -8.57
CA ARG A 49 -4.59 16.22 -9.39
C ARG A 49 -4.41 14.70 -9.23
N ALA A 50 -3.55 14.30 -8.31
CA ALA A 50 -3.15 12.92 -8.11
C ALA A 50 -2.74 12.72 -6.65
N MET A 51 -2.63 11.47 -6.25
CA MET A 51 -2.12 11.08 -4.95
C MET A 51 -0.98 10.09 -5.15
N LEU A 52 0.06 10.22 -4.34
CA LEU A 52 1.15 9.26 -4.31
C LEU A 52 0.97 8.34 -3.11
N LEU A 53 0.95 7.05 -3.36
CA LEU A 53 1.06 6.02 -2.35
C LEU A 53 2.53 5.61 -2.24
N HIS A 54 3.14 5.99 -1.13
CA HIS A 54 4.52 5.64 -0.80
C HIS A 54 4.54 4.38 0.04
N PHE A 55 5.04 3.31 -0.53
CA PHE A 55 5.28 2.04 0.15
C PHE A 55 6.65 2.08 0.81
N SER A 56 6.70 1.76 2.10
CA SER A 56 7.92 1.65 2.89
C SER A 56 7.77 0.53 3.94
N HIS A 57 8.77 0.37 4.80
CA HIS A 57 8.62 -0.45 6.00
C HIS A 57 8.17 0.38 7.20
N ILE A 58 7.49 -0.27 8.14
CA ILE A 58 7.28 0.24 9.49
C ILE A 58 8.60 0.39 10.23
N GLN A 59 8.60 1.25 11.24
CA GLN A 59 9.65 1.36 12.25
C GLN A 59 9.15 0.89 13.63
N ASP A 60 7.85 1.01 13.87
CA ASP A 60 7.13 0.58 15.07
C ASP A 60 5.96 -0.37 14.67
N PRO A 61 5.80 -1.52 15.37
CA PRO A 61 4.70 -2.47 15.13
C PRO A 61 3.29 -1.88 15.18
N ASP A 62 3.07 -0.82 15.96
CA ASP A 62 1.74 -0.22 16.17
C ASP A 62 1.39 0.85 15.11
N GLU A 63 2.29 1.10 14.15
CA GLU A 63 2.03 2.07 13.08
C GLU A 63 0.85 1.68 12.18
N PRO A 64 0.06 2.64 11.69
CA PRO A 64 -1.00 2.35 10.74
C PRO A 64 -0.43 1.80 9.42
N ILE A 65 -1.13 0.84 8.81
CA ILE A 65 -0.73 0.30 7.51
C ILE A 65 -0.92 1.33 6.39
N TYR A 66 -1.91 2.21 6.54
CA TYR A 66 -2.27 3.26 5.59
C TYR A 66 -2.56 4.55 6.35
N GLY A 67 -1.91 5.65 5.96
CA GLY A 67 -2.09 6.95 6.62
C GLY A 67 -1.55 8.11 5.80
N ARG A 68 -1.74 9.35 6.26
CA ARG A 68 -1.23 10.54 5.57
C ARG A 68 0.26 10.74 5.81
N LEU A 69 0.97 11.16 4.78
CA LEU A 69 2.39 11.50 4.89
C LEU A 69 2.57 12.81 5.68
N MET A 70 3.02 12.72 6.94
CA MET A 70 3.29 13.90 7.78
C MET A 70 4.74 14.43 7.65
N SER A 71 5.68 13.61 7.16
CA SER A 71 7.10 13.93 7.04
C SER A 71 7.71 13.26 5.80
N SER A 72 8.97 13.57 5.46
CA SER A 72 9.65 12.90 4.35
C SER A 72 9.77 11.38 4.59
N VAL A 73 9.40 10.56 3.61
CA VAL A 73 9.57 9.10 3.67
C VAL A 73 10.53 8.61 2.58
N TYR A 74 11.42 7.68 2.95
CA TYR A 74 12.16 6.90 1.97
C TYR A 74 11.24 5.81 1.42
N SER A 75 10.78 6.00 0.18
CA SER A 75 9.83 5.12 -0.47
C SER A 75 10.55 4.00 -1.23
N LEU A 76 10.16 2.76 -0.96
CA LEU A 76 10.66 1.56 -1.65
C LEU A 76 9.89 1.29 -2.95
N ALA A 77 8.63 1.71 -3.00
CA ALA A 77 7.86 1.84 -4.22
C ALA A 77 6.88 2.99 -4.10
N THR A 78 6.66 3.72 -5.18
CA THR A 78 5.65 4.78 -5.26
C THR A 78 4.67 4.44 -6.36
N VAL A 79 3.38 4.61 -6.06
CA VAL A 79 2.29 4.49 -7.02
C VAL A 79 1.60 5.83 -7.10
N GLU A 80 1.43 6.37 -8.31
CA GLU A 80 0.59 7.53 -8.54
C GLU A 80 -0.83 7.08 -8.93
N ILE A 81 -1.84 7.58 -8.21
CA ILE A 81 -3.25 7.27 -8.43
C ILE A 81 -4.07 8.55 -8.65
N PRO A 82 -5.17 8.50 -9.42
CA PRO A 82 -6.18 9.55 -9.42
C PRO A 82 -6.73 9.79 -8.01
N MET A 83 -7.00 11.04 -7.65
CA MET A 83 -7.63 11.37 -6.36
C MET A 83 -8.98 10.66 -6.15
N ALA A 84 -9.74 10.42 -7.22
CA ALA A 84 -11.03 9.75 -7.17
C ALA A 84 -10.93 8.28 -6.72
N ASP A 85 -9.74 7.68 -6.83
CA ASP A 85 -9.53 6.26 -6.52
C ASP A 85 -9.15 6.04 -5.06
N GLU A 86 -8.82 7.10 -4.30
CA GLU A 86 -8.42 7.01 -2.89
C GLU A 86 -9.36 6.15 -2.03
N PRO A 87 -10.70 6.28 -2.13
CA PRO A 87 -11.60 5.47 -1.32
C PRO A 87 -11.48 3.97 -1.59
N VAL A 88 -11.19 3.58 -2.84
CA VAL A 88 -11.02 2.17 -3.24
C VAL A 88 -9.73 1.61 -2.63
N TYR A 89 -8.63 2.36 -2.71
CA TYR A 89 -7.37 1.96 -2.07
C TYR A 89 -7.47 1.94 -0.54
N ARG A 90 -8.11 2.95 0.07
CA ARG A 90 -8.33 3.00 1.52
C ARG A 90 -9.16 1.80 2.00
N ALA A 91 -10.21 1.43 1.28
CA ALA A 91 -11.02 0.25 1.60
C ALA A 91 -10.17 -1.03 1.57
N PHE A 92 -9.36 -1.21 0.52
CA PHE A 92 -8.47 -2.36 0.42
C PHE A 92 -7.44 -2.42 1.57
N PHE A 93 -6.79 -1.29 1.91
CA PHE A 93 -5.86 -1.28 3.05
C PHE A 93 -6.55 -1.42 4.40
N ALA A 94 -7.83 -1.07 4.52
CA ALA A 94 -8.62 -1.35 5.72
C ALA A 94 -8.85 -2.86 5.92
N GLU A 95 -9.02 -3.62 4.83
CA GLU A 95 -9.09 -5.09 4.91
C GLU A 95 -7.73 -5.67 5.33
N LEU A 96 -6.63 -5.17 4.77
CA LEU A 96 -5.27 -5.61 5.15
C LEU A 96 -4.90 -5.23 6.59
N ALA A 97 -5.37 -4.09 7.09
CA ALA A 97 -5.25 -3.68 8.49
C ALA A 97 -5.86 -4.73 9.43
N GLN A 98 -7.06 -5.22 9.14
CA GLN A 98 -7.70 -6.26 9.96
C GLN A 98 -6.89 -7.55 9.99
N LEU A 99 -6.29 -7.95 8.86
CA LEU A 99 -5.48 -9.16 8.75
C LEU A 99 -4.12 -9.05 9.44
N SER A 100 -3.56 -7.85 9.51
CA SER A 100 -2.28 -7.57 10.14
C SER A 100 -2.41 -7.14 11.61
N GLY A 101 -3.63 -6.94 12.11
CA GLY A 101 -3.87 -6.42 13.46
C GLY A 101 -3.42 -4.97 13.65
N ARG A 102 -3.36 -4.18 12.56
CA ARG A 102 -2.79 -2.82 12.55
C ARG A 102 -3.87 -1.76 12.22
N PRO A 103 -3.71 -0.51 12.67
CA PRO A 103 -4.70 0.54 12.41
C PRO A 103 -4.62 1.11 10.99
N ILE A 104 -5.59 1.96 10.65
CA ILE A 104 -5.54 2.90 9.52
C ILE A 104 -5.70 4.33 10.06
N ASP A 105 -5.17 5.32 9.34
CA ASP A 105 -5.25 6.76 9.63
C ASP A 105 -5.97 7.54 8.51
#